data_AF-A0A5B7SWK7-F1
#
_entry.id   AF-A0A5B7SWK7-F1
#
_cell.length_a   1.000
_cell.length_b   1.000
_cell.length_c   1.000
_cell.angle_alpha   90.00
_cell.angle_beta   90.00
_cell.angle_gamma   90.00
#
_symmetry.space_group_name_H-M   'P 1'
#
loop_
_entity.id
_entity.type
_entity.pdbx_description
1 polymer ?
#
loop_
_entity_poly.entity_id
_entity_poly.type
_entity_poly.pdbx_seq_one_letter_code
_entity_poly.pdbx_strand_id
1 'polypeptide(L)'
;MTLLLMAAGSGSRYGKLKQFDDLGPEGEFLMEFAIYDALKNGFDHIVVITKKDNVNFLQEHLEDRLPSDVRLDVLAQEITDLPYGVVFTGERPKPWGTAHAVWTARNVIDAPFCVINADDFYGQSAYANAAKFIKEHPQDDHYALIGYTLKDTLSEHGTVSRGVCMTDGDNLISVDERLKLAQEGDKVIDADSGMEYTGDELASMNFWICRPAIFDEIETEFREFLEDDHMIRTSELYIPKTIQNLLQAGKAKVKVVPSQDNWFGVTYASDREVAVKSLQQKTNEGQYVSPLWQ
;
A
#
# COMPACT_ATOMS: atom_id res chain seq x y z
N MET A 1 10.52 -12.95 3.90
CA MET A 1 9.68 -12.13 2.98
C MET A 1 9.50 -10.77 3.62
N THR A 2 9.49 -9.70 2.85
CA THR A 2 9.43 -8.34 3.41
C THR A 2 8.04 -7.71 3.28
N LEU A 3 7.58 -7.02 4.32
CA LEU A 3 6.41 -6.14 4.26
C LEU A 3 6.88 -4.67 4.27
N LEU A 4 6.60 -3.93 3.21
CA LEU A 4 6.85 -2.50 3.10
C LEU A 4 5.54 -1.73 3.35
N LEU A 5 5.55 -0.90 4.38
CA LEU A 5 4.45 -0.03 4.79
C LEU A 5 4.72 1.42 4.38
N MET A 6 3.83 2.00 3.57
CA MET A 6 3.90 3.41 3.20
C MET A 6 3.18 4.29 4.23
N ALA A 7 3.96 4.92 5.09
CA ALA A 7 3.55 5.78 6.20
C ALA A 7 4.07 7.24 6.05
N ALA A 8 4.47 7.66 4.86
CA ALA A 8 5.00 9.00 4.57
C ALA A 8 3.92 10.04 4.23
N GLY A 9 2.66 9.61 4.13
CA GLY A 9 1.51 10.46 3.81
C GLY A 9 1.37 11.66 4.72
N SER A 10 0.97 12.80 4.15
CA SER A 10 0.77 14.07 4.86
C SER A 10 -0.61 14.22 5.49
N GLY A 11 -1.42 13.16 5.54
CA GLY A 11 -2.72 13.20 6.18
C GLY A 11 -2.56 13.50 7.67
N SER A 12 -2.93 14.71 8.10
CA SER A 12 -3.01 15.08 9.52
C SER A 12 -4.46 15.04 9.99
N ARG A 13 -4.66 14.59 11.23
CA ARG A 13 -5.92 14.59 11.98
C ARG A 13 -5.64 15.18 13.36
N TYR A 14 -6.36 16.22 13.75
CA TYR A 14 -6.30 16.77 15.12
C TYR A 14 -4.87 17.11 15.62
N GLY A 15 -3.91 17.36 14.72
CA GLY A 15 -2.50 17.59 15.05
C GLY A 15 -1.61 16.34 15.11
N LYS A 16 -2.15 15.13 14.95
CA LYS A 16 -1.42 13.84 14.78
C LYS A 16 -1.54 13.31 13.34
N LEU A 17 -0.67 12.40 12.91
CA LEU A 17 -0.72 11.80 11.56
C LEU A 17 -1.70 10.61 11.53
N LYS A 18 -2.46 10.45 10.44
CA LYS A 18 -3.53 9.42 10.29
C LYS A 18 -3.06 8.01 10.65
N GLN A 19 -1.85 7.66 10.24
CA GLN A 19 -1.22 6.36 10.42
C GLN A 19 -0.79 6.08 11.87
N PHE A 20 -0.83 7.07 12.77
CA PHE A 20 -0.49 6.94 14.20
C PHE A 20 -1.72 7.13 15.10
N ASP A 21 -2.92 6.94 14.55
CA ASP A 21 -4.13 6.88 15.36
C ASP A 21 -4.13 5.54 16.13
N ASP A 22 -4.26 5.63 17.45
CA ASP A 22 -4.51 4.49 18.33
C ASP A 22 -5.92 3.95 18.01
N LEU A 23 -6.00 2.84 17.26
CA LEU A 23 -7.26 2.26 16.80
C LEU A 23 -7.55 0.90 17.42
N GLY A 24 -6.50 0.17 17.82
CA GLY A 24 -6.63 -1.11 18.50
C GLY A 24 -7.11 -0.97 19.95
N PRO A 25 -7.61 -2.07 20.54
CA PRO A 25 -8.13 -2.08 21.91
C PRO A 25 -7.12 -1.63 22.98
N GLU A 26 -5.83 -1.85 22.76
CA GLU A 26 -4.73 -1.53 23.68
C GLU A 26 -3.81 -0.43 23.12
N GLY A 27 -4.35 0.41 22.23
CA GLY A 27 -3.65 1.54 21.65
C GLY A 27 -2.72 1.16 20.49
N GLU A 28 -2.98 0.04 19.82
CA GLU A 28 -2.22 -0.37 18.64
C GLU A 28 -2.57 0.51 17.43
N PHE A 29 -1.55 0.82 16.62
CA PHE A 29 -1.77 1.46 15.32
C PHE A 29 -2.38 0.48 14.32
N LEU A 30 -3.08 0.99 13.30
CA LEU A 30 -3.65 0.14 12.25
C LEU A 30 -2.59 -0.72 11.54
N MET A 31 -1.40 -0.14 11.30
CA MET A 31 -0.28 -0.85 10.68
C MET A 31 0.22 -2.03 11.51
N GLU A 32 0.01 -2.04 12.83
CA GLU A 32 0.42 -3.17 13.67
C GLU A 32 -0.41 -4.42 13.38
N PHE A 33 -1.70 -4.27 13.03
CA PHE A 33 -2.53 -5.39 12.57
C PHE A 33 -2.01 -5.96 11.24
N ALA A 34 -1.55 -5.08 10.33
CA ALA A 34 -0.91 -5.49 9.09
C ALA A 34 0.40 -6.25 9.33
N ILE A 35 1.24 -5.75 10.22
CA ILE A 35 2.49 -6.43 10.61
C ILE A 35 2.17 -7.79 11.25
N TYR A 36 1.22 -7.84 12.18
CA TYR A 36 0.81 -9.06 12.86
C TYR A 36 0.36 -10.15 11.88
N ASP A 37 -0.50 -9.80 10.93
CA ASP A 37 -0.98 -10.73 9.90
C ASP A 37 0.12 -11.16 8.93
N ALA A 38 1.07 -10.26 8.60
CA ALA A 38 2.23 -10.61 7.79
C ALA A 38 3.16 -11.59 8.55
N LEU A 39 3.50 -11.32 9.81
CA LEU A 39 4.37 -12.19 10.61
C LEU A 39 3.78 -13.61 10.74
N LYS A 40 2.46 -13.73 10.96
CA LYS A 40 1.75 -15.03 10.95
C LYS A 40 1.92 -15.83 9.66
N ASN A 41 2.19 -15.15 8.55
CA ASN A 41 2.36 -15.75 7.22
C ASN A 41 3.82 -15.90 6.79
N GLY A 42 4.77 -15.72 7.72
CA GLY A 42 6.20 -15.96 7.50
C GLY A 42 6.94 -14.78 6.88
N PHE A 43 6.40 -13.57 7.02
CA PHE A 43 7.20 -12.36 6.83
C PHE A 43 8.11 -12.19 8.05
N ASP A 44 9.34 -11.78 7.82
CA ASP A 44 10.41 -11.71 8.81
C ASP A 44 11.18 -10.38 8.75
N HIS A 45 10.81 -9.52 7.81
CA HIS A 45 11.39 -8.19 7.62
C HIS A 45 10.27 -7.17 7.41
N ILE A 46 10.24 -6.16 8.27
CA ILE A 46 9.29 -5.04 8.21
C ILE A 46 10.07 -3.79 7.83
N VAL A 47 9.61 -3.13 6.77
CA VAL A 47 10.16 -1.86 6.31
C VAL A 47 9.07 -0.80 6.37
N VAL A 48 9.30 0.28 7.09
CA VAL A 48 8.34 1.38 7.20
C VAL A 48 8.92 2.63 6.58
N ILE A 49 8.26 3.17 5.56
CA ILE A 49 8.67 4.42 4.91
C ILE A 49 7.84 5.55 5.47
N THR A 50 8.47 6.51 6.15
CA THR A 50 7.79 7.63 6.80
C THR A 50 8.47 8.97 6.52
N LYS A 51 7.99 10.04 7.16
CA LYS A 51 8.68 11.34 7.16
C LYS A 51 9.84 11.31 8.15
N LYS A 52 10.90 12.05 7.84
CA LYS A 52 12.12 12.15 8.67
C LYS A 52 11.84 12.36 10.16
N ASP A 53 10.93 13.28 10.49
CA ASP A 53 10.58 13.63 11.87
C ASP A 53 9.94 12.48 12.67
N ASN A 54 9.40 11.46 12.00
CA ASN A 54 8.73 10.32 12.63
C ASN A 54 9.62 9.08 12.74
N VAL A 55 10.81 9.07 12.12
CA VAL A 55 11.64 7.86 12.03
C VAL A 55 11.97 7.32 13.42
N ASN A 56 12.54 8.16 14.29
CA ASN A 56 12.93 7.72 15.63
C ASN A 56 11.73 7.25 16.45
N PHE A 57 10.63 8.01 16.40
CA PHE A 57 9.40 7.65 17.11
C PHE A 57 8.87 6.28 16.68
N LEU A 58 8.77 6.04 15.38
CA LEU A 58 8.27 4.76 14.85
C LEU A 58 9.25 3.61 15.11
N GLN A 59 10.56 3.86 14.99
CA GLN A 59 11.58 2.87 15.28
C GLN A 59 11.45 2.41 16.73
N GLU A 60 11.50 3.33 17.70
CA GLU A 60 11.36 3.01 19.12
C GLU A 60 10.03 2.32 19.43
N HIS A 61 8.91 2.85 18.90
CA HIS A 61 7.58 2.30 19.15
C HIS A 61 7.41 0.85 18.65
N LEU A 62 7.98 0.52 17.49
CA LEU A 62 7.87 -0.80 16.90
C LEU A 62 8.94 -1.77 17.44
N GLU A 63 10.17 -1.32 17.70
CA GLU A 63 11.21 -2.17 18.31
C GLU A 63 10.78 -2.74 19.66
N ASP A 64 10.07 -1.96 20.48
CA ASP A 64 9.57 -2.39 21.79
C ASP A 64 8.43 -3.42 21.69
N ARG A 65 7.80 -3.57 20.51
CA ARG A 65 6.60 -4.41 20.31
C ARG A 65 6.85 -5.63 19.44
N LEU A 66 7.74 -5.52 18.46
CA LEU A 66 7.98 -6.60 17.51
C LEU A 66 8.85 -7.70 18.13
N PRO A 67 8.64 -8.98 17.74
CA PRO A 67 9.53 -10.07 18.15
C PRO A 67 10.99 -9.80 17.77
N SER A 68 11.93 -10.17 18.64
CA SER A 68 13.36 -9.87 18.46
C SER A 68 14.03 -10.50 17.22
N ASP A 69 13.39 -11.51 16.64
CA ASP A 69 13.84 -12.19 15.41
C ASP A 69 13.30 -11.53 14.12
N VAL A 70 12.41 -10.53 14.26
CA VAL A 70 11.92 -9.73 13.12
C VAL A 70 12.88 -8.58 12.86
N ARG A 71 13.35 -8.47 11.61
CA ARG A 71 14.12 -7.31 11.16
C ARG A 71 13.19 -6.12 10.97
N LEU A 72 13.58 -4.95 11.49
CA LEU A 72 12.84 -3.70 11.30
C LEU A 72 13.77 -2.63 10.71
N ASP A 73 13.35 -2.01 9.60
CA ASP A 73 13.99 -0.82 9.03
C ASP A 73 12.94 0.30 8.90
N VAL A 74 13.08 1.40 9.64
CA VAL A 74 12.26 2.61 9.47
C VAL A 74 13.06 3.67 8.70
N LEU A 75 12.59 4.04 7.51
CA LEU A 75 13.31 4.92 6.59
C LEU A 75 12.54 6.20 6.29
N ALA A 76 13.27 7.30 6.10
CA ALA A 76 12.70 8.59 5.72
C ALA A 76 12.58 8.72 4.19
N GLN A 77 11.39 9.04 3.70
CA GLN A 77 11.22 9.51 2.33
C GLN A 77 11.67 10.97 2.23
N GLU A 78 12.94 11.21 1.87
CA GLU A 78 13.50 12.56 1.73
C GLU A 78 13.50 13.02 0.28
N ILE A 79 13.20 14.30 0.03
CA ILE A 79 13.27 14.89 -1.32
C ILE A 79 14.69 14.89 -1.89
N THR A 80 15.69 14.79 -1.02
CA THR A 80 17.12 14.72 -1.34
C THR A 80 17.61 13.30 -1.61
N ASP A 81 16.79 12.27 -1.39
CA ASP A 81 17.13 10.91 -1.82
C ASP A 81 16.91 10.79 -3.32
N LEU A 82 17.98 10.91 -4.09
CA LEU A 82 17.96 11.00 -5.55
C LEU A 82 18.88 9.95 -6.18
N PRO A 83 18.64 9.54 -7.44
CA PRO A 83 19.54 8.66 -8.15
C PRO A 83 20.96 9.23 -8.21
N TYR A 84 21.97 8.36 -8.19
CA TYR A 84 23.37 8.78 -8.20
C TYR A 84 23.66 9.73 -9.37
N GLY A 85 24.36 10.82 -9.08
CA GLY A 85 24.74 11.85 -10.05
C GLY A 85 23.65 12.88 -10.37
N VAL A 86 22.44 12.74 -9.81
CA VAL A 86 21.37 13.72 -9.99
C VAL A 86 21.37 14.73 -8.84
N VAL A 87 21.13 16.00 -9.18
CA VAL A 87 21.04 17.09 -8.20
C VAL A 87 19.74 17.85 -8.44
N PHE A 88 18.93 17.98 -7.41
CA PHE A 88 17.77 18.88 -7.40
C PHE A 88 18.01 20.01 -6.40
N THR A 89 17.94 21.26 -6.87
CA THR A 89 18.18 22.45 -6.04
C THR A 89 16.93 23.29 -5.80
N GLY A 90 15.75 22.78 -6.17
CA GLY A 90 14.48 23.46 -5.97
C GLY A 90 13.84 23.14 -4.63
N GLU A 91 12.71 23.80 -4.35
CA GLU A 91 11.82 23.42 -3.26
C GLU A 91 10.66 22.62 -3.83
N ARG A 92 10.24 21.57 -3.11
CA ARG A 92 9.06 20.79 -3.48
C ARG A 92 8.18 20.57 -2.25
N PRO A 93 6.93 21.06 -2.26
CA PRO A 93 6.03 20.89 -1.12
C PRO A 93 5.44 19.47 -1.04
N LYS A 94 5.48 18.72 -2.14
CA LYS A 94 4.98 17.34 -2.24
C LYS A 94 6.11 16.31 -2.25
N PRO A 95 5.91 15.09 -1.70
CA PRO A 95 6.82 13.96 -1.89
C PRO A 95 6.92 13.54 -3.37
N TRP A 96 8.00 12.89 -3.78
CA TRP A 96 8.20 12.42 -5.18
C TRP A 96 7.14 11.42 -5.65
N GLY A 97 6.45 10.76 -4.72
CA GLY A 97 5.31 9.88 -4.98
C GLY A 97 5.47 8.53 -4.30
N THR A 98 4.51 7.62 -4.51
CA THR A 98 4.51 6.29 -3.88
C THR A 98 5.60 5.37 -4.44
N ALA A 99 5.94 5.49 -5.72
CA ALA A 99 7.05 4.71 -6.28
C ALA A 99 8.40 5.15 -5.66
N HIS A 100 8.61 6.45 -5.47
CA HIS A 100 9.79 6.93 -4.73
C HIS A 100 9.82 6.45 -3.28
N ALA A 101 8.66 6.37 -2.61
CA ALA A 101 8.58 5.81 -1.26
C ALA A 101 9.07 4.35 -1.24
N VAL A 102 8.66 3.54 -2.21
CA VAL A 102 9.17 2.17 -2.37
C VAL A 102 10.68 2.18 -2.65
N TRP A 103 11.15 3.03 -3.57
CA TRP A 103 12.57 3.14 -3.93
C TRP A 103 13.49 3.57 -2.77
N THR A 104 12.95 4.26 -1.76
CA THR A 104 13.68 4.55 -0.52
C THR A 104 14.20 3.26 0.16
N ALA A 105 13.50 2.14 -0.01
CA ALA A 105 13.86 0.84 0.57
C ALA A 105 14.91 0.02 -0.23
N ARG A 106 15.40 0.51 -1.37
CA ARG A 106 16.26 -0.22 -2.31
C ARG A 106 17.53 -0.83 -1.71
N ASN A 107 18.04 -0.25 -0.61
CA ASN A 107 19.26 -0.70 0.05
C ASN A 107 19.02 -1.70 1.19
N VAL A 108 17.75 -1.91 1.58
CA VAL A 108 17.41 -2.80 2.70
C VAL A 108 16.61 -4.02 2.26
N ILE A 109 15.92 -3.95 1.12
CA ILE A 109 15.12 -5.07 0.56
C ILE A 109 15.88 -5.73 -0.60
N ASP A 110 16.19 -7.01 -0.43
CA ASP A 110 16.85 -7.86 -1.43
C ASP A 110 16.04 -9.13 -1.77
N ALA A 111 14.83 -9.26 -1.21
CA ALA A 111 13.94 -10.40 -1.37
C ALA A 111 12.53 -9.96 -1.87
N PRO A 112 11.68 -10.89 -2.34
CA PRO A 112 10.29 -10.58 -2.67
C PRO A 112 9.56 -9.92 -1.50
N PHE A 113 8.78 -8.90 -1.80
CA PHE A 113 8.18 -8.05 -0.80
C PHE A 113 6.77 -7.62 -1.17
N CYS A 114 5.97 -7.32 -0.16
CA CYS A 114 4.66 -6.71 -0.33
C CYS A 114 4.74 -5.22 -0.06
N VAL A 115 3.97 -4.42 -0.79
CA VAL A 115 3.81 -2.99 -0.56
C VAL A 115 2.36 -2.72 -0.22
N ILE A 116 2.11 -2.02 0.89
CA ILE A 116 0.77 -1.64 1.35
C ILE A 116 0.76 -0.21 1.90
N ASN A 117 -0.44 0.39 1.97
CA ASN A 117 -0.66 1.61 2.73
C ASN A 117 -0.61 1.32 4.23
N ALA A 118 -0.15 2.28 5.04
CA ALA A 118 -0.07 2.12 6.50
C ALA A 118 -1.38 2.49 7.24
N ASP A 119 -2.34 3.12 6.56
CA ASP A 119 -3.63 3.58 7.09
C ASP A 119 -4.84 2.80 6.57
N ASP A 120 -4.59 1.63 5.97
CA ASP A 120 -5.60 0.70 5.47
C ASP A 120 -5.54 -0.65 6.20
N PHE A 121 -6.71 -1.26 6.40
CA PHE A 121 -6.86 -2.63 6.86
C PHE A 121 -7.16 -3.54 5.67
N TYR A 122 -6.36 -4.59 5.52
CA TYR A 122 -6.42 -5.51 4.38
C TYR A 122 -7.02 -6.89 4.72
N GLY A 123 -7.10 -7.26 5.99
CA GLY A 123 -7.59 -8.57 6.42
C GLY A 123 -6.57 -9.71 6.30
N GLN A 124 -6.77 -10.77 7.08
CA GLN A 124 -5.74 -11.81 7.31
C GLN A 124 -5.48 -12.65 6.06
N SER A 125 -6.53 -12.93 5.28
CA SER A 125 -6.42 -13.75 4.07
C SER A 125 -5.61 -13.07 2.97
N ALA A 126 -5.57 -11.73 2.94
CA ALA A 126 -4.74 -10.99 2.00
C ALA A 126 -3.25 -11.31 2.17
N TYR A 127 -2.76 -11.34 3.41
CA TYR A 127 -1.36 -11.68 3.73
C TYR A 127 -1.05 -13.16 3.48
N ALA A 128 -2.00 -14.05 3.77
CA ALA A 128 -1.88 -15.47 3.46
C ALA A 128 -1.80 -15.72 1.95
N ASN A 129 -2.67 -15.07 1.18
CA ASN A 129 -2.67 -15.16 -0.28
C ASN A 129 -1.40 -14.55 -0.88
N ALA A 130 -0.90 -13.45 -0.31
CA ALA A 130 0.36 -12.86 -0.74
C ALA A 130 1.56 -13.78 -0.49
N ALA A 131 1.67 -14.33 0.72
CA ALA A 131 2.73 -15.29 1.06
C ALA A 131 2.67 -16.55 0.19
N LYS A 132 1.46 -17.06 -0.08
CA LYS A 132 1.25 -18.19 -0.98
C LYS A 132 1.71 -17.86 -2.40
N PHE A 133 1.32 -16.70 -2.93
CA PHE A 133 1.73 -16.27 -4.27
C PHE A 133 3.25 -16.19 -4.41
N ILE A 134 3.94 -15.57 -3.44
CA ILE A 134 5.41 -15.46 -3.43
C ILE A 134 6.07 -16.84 -3.49
N LYS A 135 5.55 -17.82 -2.74
CA LYS A 135 6.06 -19.20 -2.70
C LYS A 135 5.82 -19.96 -4.00
N GLU A 136 4.64 -19.78 -4.62
CA GLU A 136 4.26 -20.48 -5.84
C GLU A 136 4.90 -19.90 -7.11
N HIS A 137 5.28 -18.61 -7.08
CA HIS A 137 5.86 -17.90 -8.21
C HIS A 137 7.21 -17.28 -7.80
N PRO A 138 8.30 -18.06 -7.70
CA PRO A 138 9.58 -17.56 -7.21
C PRO A 138 10.35 -16.65 -8.19
N GLN A 139 9.88 -16.51 -9.44
CA GLN A 139 10.58 -15.77 -10.49
C GLN A 139 10.54 -14.24 -10.27
N ASP A 140 11.61 -13.56 -10.68
CA ASP A 140 11.80 -12.11 -10.48
C ASP A 140 10.93 -11.22 -11.39
N ASP A 141 10.28 -11.81 -12.38
CA ASP A 141 9.33 -11.14 -13.28
C ASP A 141 7.86 -11.35 -12.87
N HIS A 142 7.57 -12.11 -11.80
CA HIS A 142 6.21 -12.40 -11.37
C HIS A 142 5.76 -11.50 -10.22
N TYR A 143 4.86 -10.58 -10.55
CA TYR A 143 4.23 -9.63 -9.65
C TYR A 143 2.77 -10.03 -9.41
N ALA A 144 2.17 -9.46 -8.38
CA ALA A 144 0.74 -9.58 -8.20
C ALA A 144 0.14 -8.36 -7.51
N LEU A 145 -1.16 -8.24 -7.66
CA LEU A 145 -2.01 -7.30 -6.97
C LEU A 145 -3.02 -8.09 -6.14
N ILE A 146 -3.11 -7.82 -4.84
CA ILE A 146 -4.24 -8.32 -4.04
C ILE A 146 -5.46 -7.43 -4.35
N GLY A 147 -6.45 -8.01 -5.02
CA GLY A 147 -7.67 -7.33 -5.46
C GLY A 147 -8.83 -7.54 -4.50
N TYR A 148 -9.64 -6.50 -4.31
CA TYR A 148 -10.87 -6.52 -3.51
C TYR A 148 -12.09 -6.33 -4.41
N THR A 149 -13.20 -6.97 -4.09
CA THR A 149 -14.45 -6.79 -4.84
C THR A 149 -14.86 -5.32 -4.82
N LEU A 150 -15.06 -4.71 -6.00
CA LEU A 150 -15.22 -3.26 -6.14
C LEU A 150 -16.35 -2.72 -5.26
N LYS A 151 -17.52 -3.36 -5.26
CA LYS A 151 -18.69 -2.94 -4.47
C LYS A 151 -18.42 -2.88 -2.96
N ASP A 152 -17.54 -3.76 -2.47
CA ASP A 152 -17.19 -3.84 -1.04
C ASP A 152 -16.19 -2.73 -0.64
N THR A 153 -15.67 -1.98 -1.62
CA THR A 153 -14.75 -0.86 -1.40
C THR A 153 -15.42 0.50 -1.53
N LEU A 154 -16.73 0.57 -1.78
CA LEU A 154 -17.44 1.83 -1.99
C LEU A 154 -17.82 2.50 -0.66
N SER A 155 -18.23 3.77 -0.73
CA SER A 155 -18.75 4.53 0.42
C SER A 155 -20.23 4.84 0.21
N GLU A 156 -21.04 4.69 1.27
CA GLU A 156 -22.43 5.16 1.28
C GLU A 156 -22.53 6.70 1.34
N HIS A 157 -21.41 7.38 1.62
CA HIS A 157 -21.38 8.83 1.88
C HIS A 157 -20.86 9.67 0.69
N GLY A 158 -20.56 9.06 -0.44
CA GLY A 158 -20.15 9.79 -1.65
C GLY A 158 -19.30 8.96 -2.60
N THR A 159 -18.72 9.62 -3.60
CA THR A 159 -17.87 8.96 -4.58
C THR A 159 -16.48 8.65 -4.03
N VAL A 160 -15.87 7.56 -4.49
CA VAL A 160 -14.52 7.14 -4.09
C VAL A 160 -13.60 7.00 -5.31
N SER A 161 -12.29 7.10 -5.06
CA SER A 161 -11.25 6.79 -6.05
C SER A 161 -10.79 5.34 -5.93
N ARG A 162 -10.85 4.56 -7.01
CA ARG A 162 -10.34 3.18 -7.05
C ARG A 162 -9.65 2.88 -8.37
N GLY A 163 -8.56 2.11 -8.31
CA GLY A 163 -7.97 1.49 -9.49
C GLY A 163 -8.74 0.23 -9.88
N VAL A 164 -9.63 0.30 -10.87
CA VAL A 164 -10.39 -0.87 -11.34
C VAL A 164 -9.50 -1.74 -12.22
N CYS A 165 -9.40 -3.03 -11.90
CA CYS A 165 -8.55 -3.98 -12.62
C CYS A 165 -9.27 -4.50 -13.86
N MET A 166 -8.61 -4.41 -15.01
CA MET A 166 -8.97 -5.16 -16.21
C MET A 166 -8.13 -6.44 -16.25
N THR A 167 -8.77 -7.59 -16.40
CA THR A 167 -8.07 -8.89 -16.36
C THR A 167 -8.42 -9.80 -17.54
N ASP A 168 -7.49 -10.68 -17.90
CA ASP A 168 -7.71 -11.87 -18.73
C ASP A 168 -7.43 -13.11 -17.89
N GLY A 169 -8.49 -13.73 -17.38
CA GLY A 169 -8.42 -14.68 -16.28
C GLY A 169 -7.82 -14.02 -15.04
N ASP A 170 -6.76 -14.63 -14.49
CA ASP A 170 -6.03 -14.07 -13.33
C ASP A 170 -4.96 -13.05 -13.74
N ASN A 171 -4.71 -12.86 -15.04
CA ASN A 171 -3.65 -11.95 -15.49
C ASN A 171 -4.20 -10.53 -15.55
N LEU A 172 -3.48 -9.59 -14.94
CA LEU A 172 -3.78 -8.17 -15.04
C LEU A 172 -3.41 -7.68 -16.46
N ILE A 173 -4.34 -6.97 -17.10
CA ILE A 173 -4.11 -6.24 -18.35
C ILE A 173 -3.80 -4.78 -18.02
N SER A 174 -4.64 -4.15 -17.19
CA SER A 174 -4.43 -2.78 -16.73
C SER A 174 -5.12 -2.49 -15.40
N VAL A 175 -4.66 -1.42 -14.74
CA VAL A 175 -5.39 -0.79 -13.62
C VAL A 175 -5.79 0.60 -14.07
N ASP A 176 -7.10 0.84 -14.14
CA ASP A 176 -7.65 2.12 -14.52
C ASP A 176 -8.08 2.89 -13.27
N GLU A 177 -7.42 4.01 -12.99
CA GLU A 177 -7.80 4.86 -11.85
C GLU A 177 -9.11 5.60 -12.15
N ARG A 178 -10.15 5.31 -11.37
CA ARG A 178 -11.48 5.93 -11.46
C ARG A 178 -11.70 6.78 -10.23
N LEU A 179 -11.86 8.09 -10.40
CA LEU A 179 -11.86 9.06 -9.30
C LEU A 179 -13.24 9.27 -8.66
N LYS A 180 -14.33 8.89 -9.35
CA LYS A 180 -15.70 9.22 -8.94
C LYS A 180 -16.64 8.01 -9.01
N LEU A 181 -16.24 6.88 -8.45
CA LEU A 181 -17.10 5.69 -8.38
C LEU A 181 -18.15 5.82 -7.29
N ALA A 182 -19.41 5.52 -7.61
CA ALA A 182 -20.51 5.43 -6.65
C ALA A 182 -21.41 4.23 -6.95
N GLN A 183 -22.05 3.71 -5.90
CA GLN A 183 -23.08 2.69 -6.02
C GLN A 183 -24.40 3.32 -6.47
N GLU A 184 -24.99 2.83 -7.55
CA GLU A 184 -26.32 3.20 -8.04
C GLU A 184 -27.17 1.95 -8.28
N GLY A 185 -28.05 1.63 -7.32
CA GLY A 185 -28.82 0.39 -7.35
C GLY A 185 -27.92 -0.83 -7.29
N ASP A 186 -28.02 -1.71 -8.29
CA ASP A 186 -27.20 -2.94 -8.40
C ASP A 186 -25.91 -2.75 -9.22
N LYS A 187 -25.55 -1.51 -9.58
CA LYS A 187 -24.37 -1.20 -10.40
C LYS A 187 -23.46 -0.19 -9.72
N VAL A 188 -22.22 -0.13 -10.18
CA VAL A 188 -21.26 0.90 -9.82
C VAL A 188 -21.04 1.80 -11.03
N ILE A 189 -21.10 3.12 -10.84
CA ILE A 189 -20.95 4.10 -11.94
C ILE A 189 -19.77 5.00 -11.65
N ASP A 190 -18.92 5.20 -12.67
CA ASP A 190 -17.96 6.30 -12.69
C ASP A 190 -18.67 7.58 -13.12
N ALA A 191 -18.92 8.49 -12.18
CA ALA A 191 -19.62 9.74 -12.45
C ALA A 191 -18.82 10.70 -13.36
N ASP A 192 -17.53 10.46 -13.60
CA ASP A 192 -16.72 11.28 -14.51
C ASP A 192 -16.90 10.83 -15.97
N SER A 193 -16.79 9.52 -16.22
CA SER A 193 -16.85 8.97 -17.59
C SER A 193 -18.22 8.44 -17.99
N GLY A 194 -19.13 8.22 -17.03
CA GLY A 194 -20.41 7.54 -17.21
C GLY A 194 -20.28 6.03 -17.46
N MET A 195 -19.12 5.43 -17.17
CA MET A 195 -18.95 3.98 -17.33
C MET A 195 -19.63 3.23 -16.19
N GLU A 196 -20.25 2.11 -16.54
CA GLU A 196 -20.93 1.23 -15.60
C GLU A 196 -20.10 -0.04 -15.37
N TYR A 197 -20.11 -0.48 -14.13
CA TYR A 197 -19.48 -1.71 -13.65
C TYR A 197 -20.53 -2.54 -12.91
N THR A 198 -20.33 -3.85 -12.89
CA THR A 198 -21.20 -4.79 -12.16
C THR A 198 -21.01 -4.71 -10.65
N GLY A 199 -19.86 -4.24 -10.19
CA GLY A 199 -19.44 -4.24 -8.79
C GLY A 199 -18.65 -5.49 -8.38
N ASP A 200 -18.65 -6.54 -9.22
CA ASP A 200 -17.89 -7.78 -8.99
C ASP A 200 -16.46 -7.72 -9.57
N GLU A 201 -16.11 -6.63 -10.26
CA GLU A 201 -14.75 -6.36 -10.70
C GLU A 201 -13.80 -6.25 -9.50
N LEU A 202 -12.52 -6.52 -9.71
CA LEU A 202 -11.52 -6.34 -8.67
C LEU A 202 -10.96 -4.92 -8.69
N ALA A 203 -10.90 -4.30 -7.52
CA ALA A 203 -10.30 -3.00 -7.28
C ALA A 203 -8.94 -3.16 -6.60
N SER A 204 -7.97 -2.36 -7.04
CA SER A 204 -6.67 -2.18 -6.40
C SER A 204 -6.83 -1.30 -5.16
N MET A 205 -6.45 -1.84 -4.01
CA MET A 205 -6.31 -1.08 -2.75
C MET A 205 -4.84 -0.85 -2.41
N ASN A 206 -3.97 -0.83 -3.43
CA ASN A 206 -2.52 -0.61 -3.30
C ASN A 206 -1.77 -1.68 -2.50
N PHE A 207 -2.25 -2.93 -2.51
CA PHE A 207 -1.54 -4.09 -1.96
C PHE A 207 -0.86 -4.84 -3.11
N TRP A 208 0.41 -4.50 -3.34
CA TRP A 208 1.22 -5.08 -4.39
C TRP A 208 2.20 -6.12 -3.87
N ILE A 209 2.45 -7.15 -4.66
CA ILE A 209 3.53 -8.11 -4.47
C ILE A 209 4.59 -7.81 -5.53
N CYS A 210 5.75 -7.35 -5.06
CA CYS A 210 6.83 -6.83 -5.87
C CYS A 210 8.09 -7.69 -5.79
N ARG A 211 9.00 -7.45 -6.75
CA ARG A 211 10.32 -8.05 -6.81
C ARG A 211 11.39 -6.97 -6.72
N PRO A 212 12.59 -7.26 -6.19
CA PRO A 212 13.66 -6.28 -6.09
C PRO A 212 13.99 -5.59 -7.42
N ALA A 213 13.78 -6.26 -8.56
CA ALA A 213 13.95 -5.67 -9.90
C ALA A 213 13.11 -4.39 -10.14
N ILE A 214 12.03 -4.16 -9.38
CA ILE A 214 11.25 -2.92 -9.47
C ILE A 214 12.08 -1.69 -9.09
N PHE A 215 13.09 -1.81 -8.24
CA PHE A 215 13.90 -0.67 -7.81
C PHE A 215 14.68 -0.05 -8.99
N ASP A 216 15.21 -0.88 -9.89
CA ASP A 216 15.93 -0.42 -11.08
C ASP A 216 14.99 0.28 -12.08
N GLU A 217 13.75 -0.23 -12.22
CA GLU A 217 12.74 0.42 -13.05
C GLU A 217 12.32 1.76 -12.46
N ILE A 218 12.07 1.83 -11.15
CA ILE A 218 11.73 3.09 -10.48
C ILE A 218 12.90 4.08 -10.62
N GLU A 219 14.15 3.64 -10.50
CA GLU A 219 15.31 4.54 -10.71
C GLU A 219 15.33 5.10 -12.12
N THR A 220 15.07 4.25 -13.12
CA THR A 220 15.02 4.65 -14.53
C THR A 220 13.92 5.70 -14.76
N GLU A 221 12.69 5.41 -14.31
CA GLU A 221 11.58 6.36 -14.40
C GLU A 221 11.84 7.64 -13.62
N PHE A 222 12.52 7.55 -12.47
CA PHE A 222 12.84 8.71 -11.66
C PHE A 222 13.88 9.61 -12.33
N ARG A 223 14.88 9.04 -13.01
CA ARG A 223 15.83 9.81 -13.82
C ARG A 223 15.14 10.55 -14.95
N GLU A 224 14.28 9.87 -15.71
CA GLU A 224 13.48 10.49 -16.78
C GLU A 224 12.57 11.61 -16.24
N PHE A 225 11.91 11.35 -15.10
CA PHE A 225 11.07 12.33 -14.41
C PHE A 225 11.84 13.60 -14.02
N LEU A 226 13.11 13.46 -13.60
CA LEU A 226 13.97 14.58 -13.19
C LEU A 226 14.59 15.35 -14.37
N GLU A 227 14.43 14.88 -15.61
CA GLU A 227 14.82 15.62 -16.81
C GLU A 227 13.75 16.64 -17.27
N ASP A 228 12.52 16.53 -16.75
CA ASP A 228 11.40 17.40 -17.11
C ASP A 228 10.98 18.32 -15.94
N ASP A 229 11.36 19.59 -16.04
CA ASP A 229 10.99 20.67 -15.10
C ASP A 229 9.47 20.83 -14.88
N HIS A 230 8.64 20.46 -15.85
CA HIS A 230 7.20 20.46 -15.68
C HIS A 230 6.78 19.31 -14.76
N MET A 231 7.23 18.09 -15.04
CA MET A 231 6.93 16.91 -14.23
C MET A 231 7.39 17.07 -12.78
N ILE A 232 8.59 17.59 -12.56
CA ILE A 232 9.12 17.90 -11.23
C ILE A 232 8.14 18.73 -10.40
N ARG A 233 7.46 19.71 -11.02
CA ARG A 233 6.57 20.66 -10.31
C ARG A 233 5.16 20.14 -10.11
N THR A 234 4.64 19.34 -11.03
CA THR A 234 3.20 19.02 -11.09
C THR A 234 2.87 17.55 -10.83
N SER A 235 3.82 16.65 -11.06
CA SER A 235 3.59 15.21 -11.11
C SER A 235 4.21 14.47 -9.94
N GLU A 236 3.79 13.22 -9.75
CA GLU A 236 4.29 12.27 -8.74
C GLU A 236 4.52 10.92 -9.43
N LEU A 237 5.49 10.15 -8.93
CA LEU A 237 5.78 8.79 -9.37
C LEU A 237 4.90 7.79 -8.61
N TYR A 238 4.15 6.97 -9.34
CA TYR A 238 3.15 6.07 -8.76
C TYR A 238 3.47 4.60 -9.02
N ILE A 239 3.40 3.75 -7.99
CA ILE A 239 3.64 2.31 -8.11
C ILE A 239 2.76 1.66 -9.19
N PRO A 240 1.43 1.92 -9.25
CA PRO A 240 0.60 1.32 -10.30
C PRO A 240 1.08 1.70 -11.71
N LYS A 241 1.58 2.93 -11.89
CA LYS A 241 2.09 3.39 -13.19
C LYS A 241 3.39 2.68 -13.56
N THR A 242 4.32 2.54 -12.62
CA THR A 242 5.57 1.79 -12.84
C THR A 242 5.30 0.33 -13.19
N ILE A 243 4.41 -0.35 -12.43
CA ILE A 243 4.05 -1.75 -12.70
C ILE A 243 3.33 -1.89 -14.05
N GLN A 244 2.46 -0.94 -14.39
CA GLN A 244 1.79 -0.91 -15.70
C GLN A 244 2.80 -0.78 -16.85
N ASN A 245 3.84 0.05 -16.70
CA ASN A 245 4.89 0.22 -17.69
C ASN A 245 5.72 -1.08 -17.84
N LEU A 246 6.08 -1.74 -16.74
CA LEU A 246 6.75 -3.05 -16.75
C LEU A 246 5.92 -4.12 -17.47
N LEU A 247 4.61 -4.16 -17.19
CA LEU A 247 3.67 -5.08 -17.82
C LEU A 247 3.57 -4.83 -19.34
N GLN A 248 3.42 -3.57 -19.76
CA GLN A 248 3.35 -3.19 -21.18
C GLN A 248 4.67 -3.44 -21.94
N ALA A 249 5.80 -3.29 -21.27
CA ALA A 249 7.12 -3.60 -21.82
C ALA A 249 7.42 -5.12 -21.87
N GLY A 250 6.53 -5.97 -21.34
CA GLY A 250 6.75 -7.40 -21.24
C GLY A 250 7.85 -7.81 -20.25
N LYS A 251 8.25 -6.89 -19.36
CA LYS A 251 9.26 -7.10 -18.31
C LYS A 251 8.68 -7.71 -17.03
N ALA A 252 7.35 -7.65 -16.85
CA ALA A 252 6.66 -8.24 -15.73
C ALA A 252 5.40 -8.98 -16.17
N LYS A 253 5.05 -10.03 -15.42
CA LYS A 253 3.75 -10.68 -15.44
C LYS A 253 3.06 -10.36 -14.13
N VAL A 254 1.88 -9.75 -14.21
CA VAL A 254 1.14 -9.34 -13.03
C VAL A 254 -0.14 -10.17 -12.93
N LYS A 255 -0.32 -10.86 -11.81
CA LYS A 255 -1.60 -11.55 -11.51
C LYS A 255 -2.46 -10.73 -10.57
N VAL A 256 -3.78 -10.82 -10.71
CA VAL A 256 -4.71 -10.31 -9.69
C VAL A 256 -5.14 -11.48 -8.82
N VAL A 257 -4.82 -11.41 -7.53
CA VAL A 257 -5.15 -12.43 -6.54
C VAL A 257 -6.29 -11.88 -5.68
N PRO A 258 -7.46 -12.54 -5.64
CA PRO A 258 -8.56 -12.06 -4.81
C PRO A 258 -8.17 -12.11 -3.33
N SER A 259 -8.46 -11.04 -2.58
CA SER A 259 -8.17 -10.97 -1.15
C SER A 259 -8.94 -12.03 -0.36
N GLN A 260 -10.22 -12.22 -0.67
CA GLN A 260 -11.19 -12.98 0.12
C GLN A 260 -11.36 -12.41 1.54
N ASP A 261 -11.10 -11.12 1.74
CA ASP A 261 -11.38 -10.38 2.97
C ASP A 261 -11.97 -9.01 2.66
N ASN A 262 -12.48 -8.36 3.71
CA ASN A 262 -12.94 -7.00 3.63
C ASN A 262 -11.78 -6.03 3.82
N TRP A 263 -11.71 -5.04 2.95
CA TRP A 263 -10.85 -3.88 3.12
C TRP A 263 -11.62 -2.77 3.83
N PHE A 264 -10.95 -2.02 4.69
CA PHE A 264 -11.42 -0.70 5.07
C PHE A 264 -10.24 0.24 5.24
N GLY A 265 -10.38 1.47 4.72
CA GLY A 265 -9.42 2.54 4.88
C GLY A 265 -9.94 3.58 5.84
N VAL A 266 -9.03 4.19 6.59
CA VAL A 266 -9.39 5.21 7.58
C VAL A 266 -9.16 6.59 6.95
N THR A 267 -10.12 7.03 6.12
CA THR A 267 -9.97 8.27 5.32
C THR A 267 -10.47 9.51 6.05
N TYR A 268 -11.65 9.43 6.67
CA TYR A 268 -12.33 10.50 7.39
C TYR A 268 -12.40 10.26 8.90
N ALA A 269 -12.71 11.32 9.66
CA ALA A 269 -12.88 11.24 11.11
C ALA A 269 -14.03 10.30 11.52
N SER A 270 -15.11 10.27 10.74
CA SER A 270 -16.25 9.36 10.91
C SER A 270 -15.83 7.88 10.83
N ASP A 271 -14.82 7.58 10.01
CA ASP A 271 -14.37 6.20 9.76
C ASP A 271 -13.61 5.65 10.97
N ARG A 272 -13.12 6.51 11.86
CA ARG A 272 -12.38 6.10 13.06
C ARG A 272 -13.24 5.26 13.99
N GLU A 273 -14.46 5.70 14.29
CA GLU A 273 -15.34 4.96 15.21
C GLU A 273 -15.71 3.59 14.65
N VAL A 274 -15.90 3.52 13.32
CA VAL A 274 -16.17 2.27 12.61
C VAL A 274 -14.94 1.35 12.67
N ALA A 275 -13.74 1.88 12.44
CA ALA A 275 -12.49 1.13 12.51
C ALA A 275 -12.25 0.56 13.92
N VAL A 276 -12.38 1.37 14.97
CA VAL A 276 -12.21 0.92 16.37
C VAL A 276 -13.22 -0.19 16.71
N LYS A 277 -14.50 -0.02 16.34
CA LYS A 277 -15.52 -1.05 16.58
C LYS A 277 -15.22 -2.33 15.81
N SER A 278 -14.76 -2.22 14.56
CA SER A 278 -14.38 -3.34 13.71
C SER A 278 -13.21 -4.13 14.31
N LEU A 279 -12.13 -3.46 14.73
CA LEU A 279 -10.97 -4.10 15.35
C LEU A 279 -11.33 -4.74 16.69
N GLN A 280 -12.15 -4.09 17.51
CA GLN A 280 -12.65 -4.67 18.76
C GLN A 280 -13.48 -5.93 18.50
N GLN A 281 -14.37 -5.90 17.50
CA GLN A 281 -15.17 -7.06 17.13
C GLN A 281 -14.29 -8.22 16.68
N LYS A 282 -13.32 -7.96 15.79
CA LYS A 282 -12.37 -8.99 15.31
C LYS A 282 -11.54 -9.59 16.46
N THR A 283 -11.18 -8.78 17.45
CA THR A 283 -10.54 -9.25 18.69
C THR A 283 -11.47 -10.14 19.50
N ASN A 284 -12.73 -9.72 19.71
CA ASN A 284 -13.74 -10.50 20.45
C ASN A 284 -14.06 -11.85 19.78
N GLU A 285 -13.99 -11.89 18.45
CA GLU A 285 -14.15 -13.11 17.64
C GLU A 285 -12.90 -14.00 17.62
N GLY A 286 -11.80 -13.57 18.25
CA GLY A 286 -10.55 -14.33 18.35
C GLY A 286 -9.67 -14.27 17.10
N GLN A 287 -9.94 -13.37 16.15
CA GLN A 287 -9.08 -13.16 14.97
C GLN A 287 -7.73 -12.53 15.36
N TYR A 288 -7.76 -11.66 16.38
CA TYR A 288 -6.60 -11.01 16.97
C TYR A 288 -6.55 -11.26 18.48
N VAL A 289 -5.33 -11.39 19.01
CA VAL A 289 -5.09 -11.36 20.46
C VAL A 289 -5.05 -9.91 20.93
N SER A 290 -5.35 -9.68 22.21
CA SER A 290 -5.26 -8.35 22.83
C SER A 290 -4.52 -8.47 24.16
N PRO A 291 -3.41 -7.72 24.36
CA PRO A 291 -2.74 -6.87 23.35
C PRO A 291 -2.18 -7.68 22.17
N LEU A 292 -1.97 -7.04 21.00
CA LEU A 292 -1.33 -7.70 19.84
C LEU A 292 0.08 -8.23 20.15
N TRP A 293 0.80 -7.50 21.01
CA TRP A 293 2.20 -7.73 21.38
C TRP A 293 2.29 -7.93 22.89
N GLN A 294 3.08 -8.92 23.34
CA GLN A 294 3.28 -9.26 24.75
C GLN A 294 4.66 -8.88 25.24
#